data_AF-A0A2J8I9L0-F1
#
_entry.id   AF-A0A2J8I9L0-F1
#
_cell.length_a   1.000
_cell.length_b   1.000
_cell.length_c   1.000
_cell.angle_alpha   90.00
_cell.angle_beta   90.00
_cell.angle_gamma   90.00
#
_symmetry.space_group_name_H-M   'P 1'
#
loop_
_entity.id
_entity.type
_entity.pdbx_description
1 polymer ?
#
loop_
_entity_poly.entity_id
_entity_poly.type
_entity_poly.pdbx_seq_one_letter_code
_entity_poly.pdbx_strand_id
1 'polypeptide(L)'
;MESLFEFLDDKWWLVFPAVAFAGHWANSLRKAGERRHQRRVELYKLRNQSRESERASAAEVEALMATHDDVNRRWLDYELDVGKLIDFPLMTDVREPLTVAFLRAKRKADGQRPATVTDMTSPSRLEAYREAVNSFAVALEVAEREARRIKDSKFTGPERERLATARQLLRIAENHAATPAERQAAYKRARRELDGLIVLPDATVAALEERVAPGLGTGRQPLDFRRG
;
A
#
# COMPACT_ATOMS: atom_id res chain seq x y z
N MET A 1 -45.09 76.59 -33.85
CA MET A 1 -44.49 75.28 -33.47
C MET A 1 -43.81 74.67 -34.71
N GLU A 2 -42.89 75.39 -35.35
CA GLU A 2 -42.17 74.91 -36.56
C GLU A 2 -40.65 74.88 -36.37
N SER A 3 -40.12 75.62 -35.39
CA SER A 3 -38.68 75.75 -35.15
C SER A 3 -37.98 74.50 -34.60
N LEU A 4 -38.73 73.57 -34.01
CA LEU A 4 -38.16 72.30 -33.53
C LEU A 4 -38.02 71.28 -34.67
N PHE A 5 -38.94 71.27 -35.64
CA PHE A 5 -38.88 70.36 -36.80
C PHE A 5 -37.83 70.81 -37.82
N GLU A 6 -37.66 72.12 -38.01
CA GLU A 6 -36.64 72.68 -38.92
C GLU A 6 -35.20 72.47 -38.41
N PHE A 7 -34.99 72.53 -37.09
CA PHE A 7 -33.68 72.21 -36.48
C PHE A 7 -33.36 70.71 -36.52
N LEU A 8 -34.39 69.85 -36.44
CA LEU A 8 -34.27 68.40 -36.59
C LEU A 8 -34.01 67.98 -38.05
N ASP A 9 -34.53 68.72 -39.02
CA ASP A 9 -34.31 68.52 -40.46
C ASP A 9 -32.93 69.03 -40.94
N ASP A 10 -32.44 70.15 -40.38
CA ASP A 10 -31.12 70.71 -40.74
C ASP A 10 -29.95 70.01 -40.03
N LYS A 11 -30.17 69.42 -38.84
CA LYS A 11 -29.09 68.85 -38.01
C LYS A 11 -29.16 67.34 -37.79
N TRP A 12 -29.89 66.61 -38.63
CA TRP A 12 -29.97 65.14 -38.61
C TRP A 12 -28.59 64.45 -38.61
N TRP A 13 -27.58 65.07 -39.22
CA TRP A 13 -26.22 64.57 -39.28
C TRP A 13 -25.52 64.52 -37.91
N LEU A 14 -25.98 65.25 -36.89
CA LEU A 14 -25.41 65.22 -35.52
C LEU A 14 -25.75 63.95 -34.73
N VAL A 15 -26.74 63.16 -35.17
CA VAL A 15 -27.04 61.86 -34.57
C VAL A 15 -25.89 60.88 -34.80
N PHE A 16 -25.18 60.98 -35.94
CA PHE A 16 -24.08 60.07 -36.28
C PHE A 16 -22.87 60.20 -35.32
N PRO A 17 -22.32 61.41 -35.03
CA PRO A 17 -21.27 61.57 -34.02
C PRO A 17 -21.70 61.12 -32.63
N ALA A 18 -22.94 61.43 -32.23
CA ALA A 18 -23.46 61.06 -30.91
C ALA A 18 -23.58 59.54 -30.74
N VAL A 19 -24.07 58.83 -31.75
CA VAL A 19 -24.15 57.36 -31.77
C VAL A 19 -22.76 56.73 -31.81
N ALA A 20 -21.84 57.28 -32.60
CA ALA A 20 -20.46 56.81 -32.65
C ALA A 20 -19.74 56.97 -31.30
N PHE A 21 -19.94 58.10 -30.63
CA PHE A 21 -19.36 58.39 -29.31
C PHE A 21 -19.98 57.51 -28.22
N ALA A 22 -21.30 57.33 -28.23
CA ALA A 22 -22.01 56.43 -27.31
C ALA A 22 -21.60 54.96 -27.51
N GLY A 23 -21.43 54.52 -28.76
CA GLY A 23 -20.93 53.18 -29.10
C GLY A 23 -19.51 52.92 -28.60
N HIS A 24 -18.62 53.93 -28.68
CA HIS A 24 -17.26 53.84 -28.15
C HIS A 24 -17.23 53.72 -26.61
N TRP A 25 -18.09 54.47 -25.92
CA TRP A 25 -18.21 54.41 -24.46
C TRP A 25 -18.83 53.09 -23.96
N ALA A 26 -19.88 52.59 -24.65
CA ALA A 26 -20.51 51.31 -24.34
C ALA A 26 -19.54 50.13 -24.49
N ASN A 27 -18.67 50.17 -25.51
CA ASN A 27 -17.65 49.14 -25.70
C ASN A 27 -16.60 49.12 -24.58
N SER A 28 -16.26 50.27 -24.00
CA SER A 28 -15.25 50.34 -22.93
C SER A 28 -15.71 49.65 -21.63
N LEU A 29 -16.99 49.80 -21.26
CA LEU A 29 -17.59 49.19 -20.08
C LEU A 29 -17.77 47.67 -20.24
N ARG A 30 -18.13 47.21 -21.46
CA ARG A 30 -18.21 45.77 -21.78
C ARG A 30 -16.82 45.10 -21.71
N LYS A 31 -15.80 45.74 -22.27
CA LYS A 31 -14.41 45.26 -22.27
C LYS A 31 -13.79 45.23 -20.86
N ALA A 32 -14.22 46.10 -19.96
CA ALA A 32 -13.79 46.11 -18.55
C ALA A 32 -14.38 44.94 -17.73
N GLY A 33 -15.59 44.48 -18.06
CA GLY A 33 -16.22 43.30 -17.46
C GLY A 33 -15.59 41.98 -17.92
N GLU A 34 -15.27 41.88 -19.21
CA GLU A 34 -14.66 40.69 -19.83
C GLU A 34 -13.29 40.37 -19.21
N ARG A 35 -12.44 41.36 -18.94
CA ARG A 35 -11.12 41.15 -18.30
C ARG A 35 -11.23 40.56 -16.89
N ARG A 36 -12.28 40.93 -16.13
CA ARG A 36 -12.50 40.35 -14.79
C ARG A 36 -13.00 38.92 -14.88
N HIS A 37 -13.83 38.62 -15.87
CA HIS A 37 -14.32 37.27 -16.12
C HIS A 37 -13.17 36.35 -16.58
N GLN A 38 -12.34 36.80 -17.52
CA GLN A 38 -11.14 36.09 -17.97
C GLN A 38 -10.19 35.79 -16.81
N ARG A 39 -9.87 36.78 -15.97
CA ARG A 39 -9.04 36.57 -14.76
C ARG A 39 -9.64 35.54 -13.80
N ARG A 40 -10.96 35.54 -13.58
CA ARG A 40 -11.61 34.52 -12.75
C ARG A 40 -11.49 33.13 -13.39
N VAL A 41 -11.74 33.01 -14.69
CA VAL A 41 -11.64 31.73 -15.41
C VAL A 41 -10.21 31.19 -15.37
N GLU A 42 -9.20 32.03 -15.54
CA GLU A 42 -7.78 31.64 -15.41
C GLU A 42 -7.45 31.14 -14.01
N LEU A 43 -7.86 31.87 -12.97
CA LEU A 43 -7.67 31.44 -11.57
C LEU A 43 -8.39 30.12 -11.28
N TYR A 44 -9.61 29.94 -11.78
CA TYR A 44 -10.33 28.67 -11.65
C TYR A 44 -9.61 27.53 -12.37
N LYS A 45 -9.06 27.76 -13.56
CA LYS A 45 -8.26 26.76 -14.29
C LYS A 45 -6.99 26.39 -13.52
N LEU A 46 -6.23 27.37 -13.04
CA LEU A 46 -5.02 27.13 -12.23
C LEU A 46 -5.34 26.35 -10.95
N ARG A 47 -6.42 26.72 -10.25
CA ARG A 47 -6.88 26.04 -9.03
C ARG A 47 -7.40 24.63 -9.32
N ASN A 48 -8.03 24.40 -10.47
CA ASN A 48 -8.48 23.07 -10.86
C ASN A 48 -7.29 22.19 -11.23
N GLN A 49 -6.32 22.72 -11.98
CA GLN A 49 -5.07 22.03 -12.29
C GLN A 49 -4.28 21.66 -11.02
N SER A 50 -4.19 22.55 -10.04
CA SER A 50 -3.51 22.24 -8.78
C SER A 50 -4.21 21.11 -8.01
N ARG A 51 -5.55 21.16 -7.93
CA ARG A 51 -6.36 20.10 -7.31
C ARG A 51 -6.28 18.76 -8.04
N GLU A 52 -6.24 18.78 -9.37
CA GLU A 52 -6.04 17.59 -10.18
C GLU A 52 -4.66 16.98 -9.94
N SER A 53 -3.61 17.81 -9.85
CA SER A 53 -2.26 17.37 -9.49
C SER A 53 -2.19 16.80 -8.07
N GLU A 54 -2.83 17.43 -7.09
CA GLU A 54 -2.90 16.95 -5.70
C GLU A 54 -3.66 15.61 -5.60
N ARG A 55 -4.76 15.45 -6.35
CA ARG A 55 -5.49 14.18 -6.41
C ARG A 55 -4.67 13.08 -7.08
N ALA A 56 -3.96 13.41 -8.17
CA ALA A 56 -3.10 12.47 -8.86
C ALA A 56 -1.96 11.99 -7.95
N SER A 57 -1.32 12.89 -7.19
CA SER A 57 -0.27 12.51 -6.23
C SER A 57 -0.82 11.68 -5.06
N ALA A 58 -2.00 12.02 -4.54
CA ALA A 58 -2.65 11.24 -3.50
C ALA A 58 -2.99 9.81 -3.96
N ALA A 59 -3.55 9.67 -5.17
CA ALA A 59 -3.86 8.38 -5.77
C ALA A 59 -2.61 7.53 -6.01
N GLU A 60 -1.49 8.16 -6.41
CA GLU A 60 -0.21 7.47 -6.56
C GLU A 60 0.32 6.93 -5.22
N VAL A 61 0.27 7.75 -4.17
CA VAL A 61 0.69 7.33 -2.82
C VAL A 61 -0.17 6.18 -2.31
N GLU A 62 -1.48 6.26 -2.50
CA GLU A 62 -2.42 5.18 -2.14
C GLU A 62 -2.10 3.88 -2.88
N ALA A 63 -1.85 3.95 -4.19
CA ALA A 63 -1.46 2.79 -4.98
C ALA A 63 -0.12 2.17 -4.51
N LEU A 64 0.86 3.00 -4.12
CA LEU A 64 2.12 2.51 -3.55
C LEU A 64 1.94 1.89 -2.17
N MET A 65 1.07 2.44 -1.32
CA MET A 65 0.72 1.83 -0.03
C MET A 65 0.04 0.48 -0.23
N ALA A 66 -0.91 0.38 -1.16
CA ALA A 66 -1.56 -0.88 -1.49
C ALA A 66 -0.56 -1.93 -2.01
N THR A 67 0.35 -1.52 -2.89
CA THR A 67 1.42 -2.39 -3.40
C THR A 67 2.32 -2.89 -2.27
N HIS A 68 2.72 -1.98 -1.37
CA HIS A 68 3.52 -2.34 -0.21
C HIS A 68 2.79 -3.36 0.68
N ASP A 69 1.52 -3.11 0.99
CA ASP A 69 0.71 -4.00 1.82
C ASP A 69 0.55 -5.39 1.17
N ASP A 70 0.40 -5.45 -0.15
CA ASP A 70 0.34 -6.72 -0.91
C ASP A 70 1.66 -7.51 -0.87
N VAL A 71 2.79 -6.84 -1.06
CA VAL A 71 4.12 -7.48 -0.98
C VAL A 71 4.39 -7.93 0.45
N ASN A 72 4.02 -7.12 1.45
CA ASN A 72 4.16 -7.46 2.86
C ASN A 72 3.28 -8.65 3.24
N ARG A 73 2.05 -8.73 2.73
CA ARG A 73 1.14 -9.87 2.93
C ARG A 73 1.71 -11.15 2.33
N ARG A 74 2.25 -11.10 1.11
CA ARG A 74 2.94 -12.25 0.49
C ARG A 74 4.11 -12.75 1.34
N TRP A 75 4.90 -11.83 1.89
CA TRP A 75 5.98 -12.17 2.82
C TRP A 75 5.44 -12.81 4.11
N LEU A 76 4.42 -12.20 4.74
CA LEU A 76 3.82 -12.68 5.98
C LEU A 76 3.27 -14.10 5.86
N ASP A 77 2.81 -14.51 4.68
CA ASP A 77 2.40 -15.89 4.47
C ASP A 77 3.53 -16.89 4.79
N TYR A 78 4.80 -16.59 4.49
CA TYR A 78 5.92 -17.51 4.79
C TYR A 78 6.25 -17.57 6.29
N GLU A 79 5.97 -16.49 7.02
CA GLU A 79 6.19 -16.41 8.48
C GLU A 79 5.00 -16.93 9.29
N LEU A 80 3.78 -16.93 8.75
CA LEU A 80 2.58 -17.33 9.48
C LEU A 80 2.03 -18.69 9.06
N ASP A 81 2.26 -19.11 7.81
CA ASP A 81 1.85 -20.43 7.31
C ASP A 81 2.99 -21.44 7.50
N VAL A 82 2.84 -22.31 8.51
CA VAL A 82 3.81 -23.38 8.79
C VAL A 82 4.00 -24.30 7.58
N GLY A 83 2.96 -24.50 6.77
CA GLY A 83 3.05 -25.25 5.53
C GLY A 83 4.02 -24.62 4.54
N LYS A 84 3.89 -23.30 4.28
CA LYS A 84 4.83 -22.57 3.43
C LYS A 84 6.24 -22.56 4.01
N LEU A 85 6.37 -22.49 5.34
CA LEU A 85 7.65 -22.53 6.02
C LEU A 85 8.38 -23.87 5.80
N ILE A 86 7.65 -24.99 5.88
CA ILE A 86 8.18 -26.33 5.56
C ILE A 86 8.54 -26.47 4.09
N ASP A 87 7.70 -25.97 3.18
CA ASP A 87 7.89 -26.10 1.73
C ASP A 87 9.03 -25.18 1.22
N PHE A 88 9.25 -24.03 1.87
CA PHE A 88 10.19 -22.98 1.46
C PHE A 88 11.03 -22.45 2.63
N PRO A 89 11.82 -23.30 3.32
CA PRO A 89 12.52 -22.94 4.56
C PRO A 89 13.58 -21.85 4.38
N LEU A 90 14.09 -21.68 3.15
CA LEU A 90 15.03 -20.59 2.84
C LEU A 90 14.44 -19.20 3.06
N MET A 91 13.11 -19.03 2.94
CA MET A 91 12.46 -17.73 3.07
C MET A 91 12.62 -17.12 4.47
N THR A 92 12.84 -17.95 5.50
CA THR A 92 13.04 -17.51 6.89
C THR A 92 14.50 -17.64 7.34
N ASP A 93 15.37 -18.27 6.55
CA ASP A 93 16.78 -18.44 6.90
C ASP A 93 17.60 -17.17 6.65
N VAL A 94 17.95 -16.47 7.74
CA VAL A 94 18.78 -15.26 7.74
C VAL A 94 20.25 -15.49 7.35
N ARG A 95 20.67 -16.74 7.11
CA ARG A 95 21.99 -17.07 6.55
C ARG A 95 21.99 -16.94 5.03
N GLU A 96 20.82 -17.00 4.40
CA GLU A 96 20.69 -16.91 2.95
C GLU A 96 20.82 -15.45 2.49
N PRO A 97 21.69 -15.15 1.53
CA PRO A 97 21.94 -13.77 1.10
C PRO A 97 20.71 -13.12 0.47
N LEU A 98 19.89 -13.89 -0.26
CA LEU A 98 18.65 -13.38 -0.86
C LEU A 98 17.61 -13.05 0.20
N THR A 99 17.55 -13.86 1.27
CA THR A 99 16.65 -13.63 2.39
C THR A 99 17.01 -12.36 3.14
N VAL A 100 18.30 -12.20 3.45
CA VAL A 100 18.82 -10.95 4.03
C VAL A 100 18.57 -9.76 3.12
N ALA A 101 18.73 -9.91 1.80
CA ALA A 101 18.52 -8.82 0.85
C ALA A 101 17.06 -8.31 0.86
N PHE A 102 16.07 -9.20 0.76
CA PHE A 102 14.68 -8.76 0.79
C PHE A 102 14.27 -8.25 2.18
N LEU A 103 14.77 -8.81 3.28
CA LEU A 103 14.48 -8.31 4.64
C LEU A 103 15.02 -6.89 4.85
N ARG A 104 16.20 -6.59 4.31
CA ARG A 104 16.75 -5.22 4.31
C ARG A 104 15.90 -4.28 3.45
N ALA A 105 15.50 -4.72 2.26
CA ALA A 105 14.64 -3.95 1.37
C ALA A 105 13.27 -3.66 2.02
N LYS A 106 12.68 -4.66 2.67
CA LYS A 106 11.46 -4.54 3.48
C LYS A 106 11.63 -3.47 4.55
N ARG A 107 12.68 -3.57 5.38
CA ARG A 107 12.93 -2.57 6.44
C ARG A 107 13.08 -1.15 5.89
N LYS A 108 13.69 -1.00 4.71
CA LYS A 108 13.78 0.30 4.02
C LYS A 108 12.41 0.79 3.56
N ALA A 109 11.58 -0.07 2.97
CA ALA A 109 10.21 0.26 2.57
C ALA A 109 9.33 0.63 3.78
N ASP A 110 9.39 -0.15 4.86
CA ASP A 110 8.70 0.11 6.12
C ASP A 110 9.08 1.50 6.68
N GLY A 111 10.37 1.85 6.67
CA GLY A 111 10.85 3.13 7.16
C GLY A 111 10.44 4.35 6.31
N GLN A 112 10.11 4.13 5.03
CA GLN A 112 9.66 5.19 4.12
C GLN A 112 8.12 5.31 4.07
N ARG A 113 7.40 4.30 4.57
CA ARG A 113 5.94 4.23 4.53
C ARG A 113 5.33 5.43 5.27
N PRO A 114 4.47 6.24 4.63
CA PRO A 114 3.71 7.27 5.33
C PRO A 114 2.63 6.62 6.20
N ALA A 115 2.24 7.29 7.30
CA ALA A 115 1.13 6.79 8.13
C ALA A 115 -0.22 6.99 7.44
N THR A 116 -0.36 8.13 6.77
CA THR A 116 -1.50 8.49 5.94
C THR A 116 -1.06 9.07 4.60
N VAL A 117 -1.92 9.01 3.58
CA VAL A 117 -1.64 9.57 2.25
C VAL A 117 -1.23 11.05 2.33
N THR A 118 -1.85 11.81 3.23
CA THR A 118 -1.59 13.23 3.45
C THR A 118 -0.22 13.55 4.04
N ASP A 119 0.45 12.57 4.67
CA ASP A 119 1.80 12.76 5.21
C ASP A 119 2.88 12.81 4.11
N MET A 120 2.53 12.41 2.89
CA MET A 120 3.43 12.46 1.74
C MET A 120 3.43 13.85 1.09
N THR A 121 4.14 14.78 1.71
CA THR A 121 4.17 16.20 1.32
C THR A 121 5.33 16.57 0.39
N SER A 122 6.27 15.65 0.15
CA SER A 122 7.49 15.92 -0.62
C SER A 122 7.65 14.96 -1.81
N PRO A 123 7.86 15.49 -3.03
CA PRO A 123 8.15 14.66 -4.21
C PRO A 123 9.39 13.77 -4.05
N SER A 124 10.42 14.24 -3.36
CA SER A 124 11.63 13.43 -3.12
C SER A 124 11.38 12.27 -2.15
N ARG A 125 10.48 12.46 -1.18
CA ARG A 125 10.07 11.39 -0.26
C ARG A 125 9.20 10.36 -0.98
N LEU A 126 8.32 10.82 -1.88
CA LEU A 126 7.52 9.94 -2.72
C LEU A 126 8.42 9.09 -3.62
N GLU A 127 9.44 9.68 -4.25
CA GLU A 127 10.43 8.94 -5.04
C GLU A 127 11.18 7.90 -4.21
N ALA A 128 11.68 8.30 -3.03
CA ALA A 128 12.37 7.37 -2.13
C ALA A 128 11.48 6.22 -1.66
N TYR A 129 10.19 6.48 -1.41
CA TYR A 129 9.23 5.45 -1.05
C TYR A 129 8.93 4.51 -2.22
N ARG A 130 8.68 5.06 -3.42
CA ARG A 130 8.47 4.29 -4.66
C ARG A 130 9.63 3.34 -4.92
N GLU A 131 10.85 3.84 -4.86
CA GLU A 131 12.06 3.04 -5.06
C GLU A 131 12.23 1.96 -3.99
N ALA A 132 11.91 2.27 -2.73
CA ALA A 132 11.98 1.29 -1.65
C ALA A 132 10.94 0.16 -1.80
N VAL A 133 9.70 0.49 -2.18
CA VAL A 133 8.63 -0.50 -2.43
C VAL A 133 9.00 -1.39 -3.63
N ASN A 134 9.48 -0.79 -4.73
CA ASN A 134 9.95 -1.55 -5.90
C ASN A 134 11.12 -2.48 -5.56
N SER A 135 12.11 -1.97 -4.83
CA SER A 135 13.25 -2.76 -4.36
C SER A 135 12.81 -3.93 -3.49
N PHE A 136 11.84 -3.72 -2.60
CA PHE A 136 11.28 -4.78 -1.76
C PHE A 136 10.55 -5.83 -2.60
N ALA A 137 9.68 -5.41 -3.52
CA ALA A 137 8.93 -6.32 -4.40
C ALA A 137 9.86 -7.21 -5.24
N VAL A 138 10.88 -6.61 -5.88
CA VAL A 138 11.85 -7.32 -6.72
C VAL A 138 12.69 -8.28 -5.88
N ALA A 139 13.23 -7.83 -4.75
CA ALA A 139 14.04 -8.68 -3.88
C ALA A 139 13.25 -9.88 -3.35
N LEU A 140 11.97 -9.67 -3.00
CA LEU A 140 11.09 -10.76 -2.58
C LEU A 140 10.85 -11.75 -3.72
N GLU A 141 10.56 -11.29 -4.94
CA GLU A 141 10.35 -12.18 -6.09
C GLU A 141 11.59 -13.05 -6.38
N VAL A 142 12.78 -12.44 -6.34
CA VAL A 142 14.05 -13.16 -6.55
C VAL A 142 14.25 -14.22 -5.47
N ALA A 143 14.00 -13.89 -4.21
CA ALA A 143 14.09 -14.84 -3.10
C ALA A 143 13.07 -15.98 -3.24
N GLU A 144 11.81 -15.67 -3.60
CA GLU A 144 10.77 -16.68 -3.81
C GLU A 144 11.12 -17.62 -4.97
N ARG A 145 11.68 -17.08 -6.06
CA ARG A 145 12.10 -17.89 -7.21
C ARG A 145 13.21 -18.87 -6.82
N GLU A 146 14.18 -18.41 -6.04
CA GLU A 146 15.25 -19.27 -5.54
C GLU A 146 14.72 -20.30 -4.53
N ALA A 147 13.85 -19.89 -3.61
CA ALA A 147 13.21 -20.80 -2.67
C ALA A 147 12.41 -21.89 -3.38
N ARG A 148 11.71 -21.57 -4.48
CA ARG A 148 11.01 -22.55 -5.32
C ARG A 148 11.95 -23.48 -6.08
N ARG A 149 13.15 -23.01 -6.43
CA ARG A 149 14.18 -23.81 -7.11
C ARG A 149 14.82 -24.81 -6.15
N ILE A 150 15.13 -24.37 -4.94
CA ILE A 150 15.82 -25.17 -3.93
C ILE A 150 14.85 -26.06 -3.13
N LYS A 151 13.69 -25.53 -2.73
CA LYS A 151 12.72 -26.20 -1.84
C LYS A 151 13.41 -26.83 -0.62
N ASP A 152 13.28 -28.14 -0.46
CA ASP A 152 13.84 -28.97 0.60
C ASP A 152 15.15 -29.68 0.19
N SER A 153 15.76 -29.30 -0.94
CA SER A 153 16.97 -29.99 -1.45
C SER A 153 18.22 -29.81 -0.57
N LYS A 154 18.21 -28.85 0.38
CA LYS A 154 19.25 -28.71 1.40
C LYS A 154 19.15 -29.74 2.54
N PHE A 155 18.03 -30.46 2.65
CA PHE A 155 17.84 -31.53 3.63
C PHE A 155 18.22 -32.89 3.04
N THR A 156 18.71 -33.78 3.88
CA THR A 156 18.97 -35.19 3.53
C THR A 156 17.68 -35.96 3.30
N GLY A 157 17.76 -37.16 2.70
CA GLY A 157 16.58 -38.02 2.46
C GLY A 157 15.72 -38.25 3.71
N PRO A 158 16.30 -38.73 4.83
CA PRO A 158 15.56 -38.94 6.08
C PRO A 158 14.95 -37.65 6.65
N GLU A 159 15.64 -36.50 6.51
CA GLU A 159 15.11 -35.22 6.97
C GLU A 159 13.92 -34.76 6.13
N ARG A 160 13.95 -34.96 4.81
CA ARG A 160 12.80 -34.66 3.93
C ARG A 160 11.57 -35.53 4.26
N GLU A 161 11.78 -36.80 4.62
CA GLU A 161 10.68 -37.68 5.08
C GLU A 161 10.05 -37.19 6.38
N ARG A 162 10.87 -36.71 7.33
CA ARG A 162 10.39 -36.08 8.56
C ARG A 162 9.59 -34.80 8.27
N LEU A 163 10.08 -33.95 7.36
CA LEU A 163 9.36 -32.74 6.93
C LEU A 163 8.02 -33.08 6.26
N ALA A 164 7.98 -34.07 5.37
CA ALA A 164 6.75 -34.53 4.73
C ALA A 164 5.75 -35.08 5.76
N THR A 165 6.24 -35.84 6.74
CA THR A 165 5.43 -36.37 7.85
C THR A 165 4.87 -35.24 8.70
N ALA A 166 5.69 -34.25 9.07
CA ALA A 166 5.26 -33.07 9.80
C ALA A 166 4.17 -32.31 9.03
N ARG A 167 4.33 -32.12 7.71
CA ARG A 167 3.34 -31.45 6.86
C ARG A 167 1.99 -32.15 6.89
N GLN A 168 1.98 -33.48 6.81
CA GLN A 168 0.76 -34.26 6.87
C GLN A 168 0.08 -34.16 8.25
N LEU A 169 0.86 -34.23 9.34
CA LEU A 169 0.33 -34.08 10.70
C LEU A 169 -0.27 -32.69 10.93
N LEU A 170 0.33 -31.63 10.38
CA LEU A 170 -0.22 -30.28 10.47
C LEU A 170 -1.54 -30.13 9.71
N ARG A 171 -1.70 -30.78 8.54
CA ARG A 171 -3.00 -30.80 7.84
C ARG A 171 -4.10 -31.43 8.69
N ILE A 172 -3.77 -32.46 9.48
CA ILE A 172 -4.71 -33.07 10.43
C ILE A 172 -4.99 -32.12 11.59
N ALA A 173 -3.96 -31.47 12.13
CA ALA A 173 -4.09 -30.51 13.22
C ALA A 173 -4.98 -29.30 12.87
N GLU A 174 -4.93 -28.84 11.62
CA GLU A 174 -5.76 -27.74 11.10
C GLU A 174 -7.17 -28.19 10.66
N ASN A 175 -7.42 -29.49 10.55
CA ASN A 175 -8.71 -30.00 10.07
C ASN A 175 -9.80 -29.87 11.13
N HIS A 176 -10.72 -28.92 10.96
CA HIS A 176 -11.85 -28.68 11.87
C HIS A 176 -12.86 -29.84 11.96
N ALA A 177 -12.85 -30.79 11.02
CA ALA A 177 -13.70 -31.99 11.09
C ALA A 177 -13.15 -33.08 12.04
N ALA A 178 -11.87 -32.99 12.43
CA ALA A 178 -11.26 -33.92 13.39
C ALA A 178 -11.56 -33.53 14.84
N THR A 179 -11.51 -34.50 15.76
CA THR A 179 -11.76 -34.22 17.18
C THR A 179 -10.65 -33.34 17.78
N PRO A 180 -10.94 -32.50 18.79
CA PRO A 180 -9.92 -31.64 19.41
C PRO A 180 -8.69 -32.41 19.94
N ALA A 181 -8.89 -33.63 20.45
CA ALA A 181 -7.81 -34.48 20.97
C ALA A 181 -6.88 -34.98 19.84
N GLU A 182 -7.44 -35.41 18.70
CA GLU A 182 -6.66 -35.82 17.53
C GLU A 182 -5.83 -34.67 16.97
N ARG A 183 -6.43 -33.46 16.91
CA ARG A 183 -5.72 -32.26 16.43
C ARG A 183 -4.54 -31.90 17.33
N GLN A 184 -4.74 -31.90 18.65
CA GLN A 184 -3.66 -31.64 19.61
C GLN A 184 -2.57 -32.71 19.57
N ALA A 185 -2.93 -33.99 19.41
CA ALA A 185 -1.97 -35.08 19.28
C ALA A 185 -1.14 -34.95 17.99
N ALA A 186 -1.80 -34.63 16.86
CA ALA A 186 -1.15 -34.37 15.59
C ALA A 186 -0.20 -33.16 15.66
N TYR A 187 -0.64 -32.07 16.28
CA TYR A 187 0.20 -30.87 16.52
C TYR A 187 1.46 -31.20 17.33
N LYS A 188 1.31 -31.87 18.49
CA LYS A 188 2.45 -32.24 19.33
C LYS A 188 3.43 -33.14 18.60
N ARG A 189 2.94 -34.07 17.78
CA ARG A 189 3.79 -34.94 16.97
C ARG A 189 4.49 -34.16 15.86
N ALA A 190 3.79 -33.29 15.12
CA ALA A 190 4.38 -32.45 14.09
C ALA A 190 5.53 -31.60 14.64
N ARG A 191 5.35 -30.99 15.82
CA ARG A 191 6.39 -30.20 16.49
C ARG A 191 7.66 -31.01 16.80
N ARG A 192 7.51 -32.28 17.17
CA ARG A 192 8.66 -33.19 17.38
C ARG A 192 9.36 -33.54 16.08
N GLU A 193 8.61 -33.73 15.00
CA GLU A 193 9.20 -34.03 13.68
C GLU A 193 10.00 -32.84 13.14
N LEU A 194 9.53 -31.61 13.36
CA LEU A 194 10.21 -30.37 12.95
C LEU A 194 11.41 -30.01 13.83
N ASP A 195 11.46 -30.54 15.05
CA ASP A 195 12.52 -30.23 16.01
C ASP A 195 13.90 -30.61 15.46
N GLY A 196 14.84 -29.67 15.60
CA GLY A 196 16.19 -29.77 15.06
C GLY A 196 16.34 -29.61 13.54
N LEU A 197 15.24 -29.54 12.77
CA LEU A 197 15.29 -29.33 11.32
C LEU A 197 15.04 -27.87 10.94
N ILE A 198 14.00 -27.29 11.54
CA ILE A 198 13.53 -25.95 11.20
C ILE A 198 13.15 -25.22 12.50
N VAL A 199 13.66 -24.01 12.67
CA VAL A 199 13.24 -23.12 13.76
C VAL A 199 11.93 -22.48 13.36
N LEU A 200 10.87 -22.74 14.13
CA LEU A 200 9.57 -22.09 13.95
C LEU A 200 9.59 -20.73 14.66
N PRO A 201 9.34 -19.61 13.93
CA PRO A 201 9.13 -18.32 14.55
C PRO A 201 7.97 -18.33 15.55
N ASP A 202 8.07 -17.54 16.62
CA ASP A 202 7.03 -17.42 17.65
C ASP A 202 5.67 -16.99 17.06
N ALA A 203 5.71 -16.13 16.03
CA ALA A 203 4.53 -15.69 15.31
C ALA A 203 3.83 -16.85 14.58
N THR A 204 4.60 -17.77 13.97
CA THR A 204 4.07 -18.95 13.30
C THR A 204 3.43 -19.91 14.30
N VAL A 205 4.09 -20.11 15.46
CA VAL A 205 3.56 -20.96 16.53
C VAL A 205 2.25 -20.40 17.06
N ALA A 206 2.19 -19.10 17.35
CA ALA A 206 0.98 -18.44 17.83
C ALA A 206 -0.17 -18.53 16.81
N ALA A 207 0.11 -18.28 15.52
CA ALA A 207 -0.88 -18.38 14.45
C ALA A 207 -1.41 -19.81 14.28
N LEU A 208 -0.55 -20.83 14.44
CA LEU A 208 -0.97 -22.22 14.38
C LEU A 208 -1.79 -22.63 15.61
N GLU A 209 -1.40 -22.20 16.82
CA GLU A 209 -2.12 -22.51 18.06
C GLU A 209 -3.54 -21.93 18.05
N GLU A 210 -3.72 -20.70 17.54
CA GLU A 210 -5.03 -20.07 17.35
C GLU A 210 -5.97 -20.93 16.48
N ARG A 211 -5.44 -21.53 15.40
CA ARG A 211 -6.22 -22.35 14.46
C ARG A 211 -6.52 -23.76 14.99
N VAL A 212 -5.56 -24.40 15.65
CA VAL A 212 -5.68 -25.78 16.15
C VAL A 212 -6.61 -25.87 17.36
N ALA A 213 -6.57 -24.85 18.23
CA ALA A 213 -7.33 -24.81 19.47
C ALA A 213 -7.73 -23.37 19.84
N PRO A 214 -8.88 -22.87 19.36
CA PRO A 214 -9.43 -21.62 19.89
C PRO A 214 -9.79 -21.84 21.37
N GLY A 215 -8.87 -21.46 22.27
CA GLY A 215 -9.02 -21.65 23.72
C GLY A 215 -7.76 -21.99 24.54
N LEU A 216 -6.56 -22.12 23.97
CA LEU A 216 -5.34 -22.35 24.78
C LEU A 216 -4.76 -21.08 25.44
N GLY A 217 -5.48 -19.96 25.36
CA GLY A 217 -5.09 -18.69 25.99
C GLY A 217 -5.65 -18.49 27.40
N THR A 218 -5.28 -19.30 28.39
CA THR A 218 -5.26 -18.87 29.82
C THR A 218 -4.15 -19.57 30.58
N GLY A 219 -2.91 -19.31 30.17
CA GLY A 219 -1.70 -19.67 30.91
C GLY A 219 -0.68 -18.53 30.92
N ARG A 220 -1.13 -17.28 30.79
CA ARG A 220 -0.27 -16.11 31.01
C ARG A 220 -0.05 -15.99 32.51
N GLN A 221 0.97 -16.66 33.04
CA GLN A 221 1.49 -16.34 34.36
C GLN A 221 1.78 -14.83 34.38
N PRO A 222 1.17 -14.03 35.28
CA PRO A 222 1.58 -12.65 35.43
C PRO A 222 3.03 -12.67 35.88
N LEU A 223 3.90 -12.03 35.10
CA LEU A 223 5.27 -11.74 35.50
C LEU A 223 5.20 -10.87 36.76
N ASP A 224 5.33 -11.50 37.92
CA ASP A 224 5.55 -10.84 39.21
C ASP A 224 6.93 -10.18 39.14
N PHE A 225 6.97 -8.95 38.63
CA PHE A 225 8.11 -8.05 38.82
C PHE A 225 8.16 -7.65 40.28
N ARG A 226 8.64 -8.56 41.13
CA ARG A 226 8.94 -8.29 42.52
C ARG A 226 10.26 -7.53 42.58
N ARG A 227 10.15 -6.29 43.07
CA ARG A 227 11.23 -5.36 43.42
C ARG A 227 12.35 -6.06 44.21
N GLY A 228 13.59 -5.75 43.83
CA GLY A 228 14.81 -5.82 44.64
C GLY A 228 15.64 -4.60 44.30
#